data_AF-A0A4R7RWR6-F1
#
_entry.id   AF-A0A4R7RWR6-F1
#
_cell.length_a   1.000
_cell.length_b   1.000
_cell.length_c   1.000
_cell.angle_alpha   90.00
_cell.angle_beta   90.00
_cell.angle_gamma   90.00
#
_symmetry.space_group_name_H-M   'P 1'
#
loop_
_entity.id
_entity.type
_entity.pdbx_description
1 polymer ?
#
loop_
_entity_poly.entity_id
_entity_poly.type
_entity_poly.pdbx_seq_one_letter_code
_entity_poly.pdbx_strand_id
1 'polypeptide(L)'
;MAKKTSQVRGGTKASPAKAAKKKAEGIPVEPLSSTADFEALLKGNLDSSQRYVLKLYVTGTTTRAAQAVANIHAMCDEHLAGRYDLEVIDIYQQPDAAADEQIIAAPTLVKQEPAPSRRVVGNFSDKEKILISLNIDLADKAS
;
A
#
# COMPACT_ATOMS: atom_id res chain seq x y z
N MET A 1 34.98 55.24 32.17
CA MET A 1 33.57 55.33 32.61
C MET A 1 33.14 53.91 33.01
N ALA A 2 33.18 53.52 34.29
CA ALA A 2 32.15 53.75 35.33
C ALA A 2 30.77 53.19 34.88
N LYS A 3 30.01 52.32 35.56
CA LYS A 3 29.97 51.64 36.89
C LYS A 3 29.00 50.43 36.69
N LYS A 4 29.29 49.20 37.14
CA LYS A 4 28.92 48.57 38.44
C LYS A 4 27.41 48.48 38.73
N THR A 5 26.87 47.25 38.89
CA THR A 5 26.06 46.70 40.03
C THR A 5 25.42 45.36 39.65
N SER A 6 25.79 44.21 40.26
CA SER A 6 25.26 43.62 41.52
C SER A 6 23.80 43.12 41.36
N GLN A 7 23.37 41.90 41.74
CA GLN A 7 23.47 41.23 43.03
C GLN A 7 22.95 39.76 42.80
N VAL A 8 23.63 38.64 43.09
CA VAL A 8 24.07 37.98 44.35
C VAL A 8 23.06 36.96 44.92
N ARG A 9 23.57 35.72 45.11
CA ARG A 9 23.25 34.64 46.10
C ARG A 9 21.97 33.81 46.01
N GLY A 10 22.19 32.50 46.05
CA GLY A 10 21.24 31.50 46.58
C GLY A 10 21.74 30.09 46.32
N GLY A 11 22.69 29.59 47.12
CA GLY A 11 23.02 28.16 47.14
C GLY A 11 22.13 27.42 48.13
N THR A 12 21.79 26.16 47.85
CA THR A 12 22.09 25.01 48.73
C THR A 12 21.60 23.68 48.14
N LYS A 13 22.53 22.70 48.15
CA LYS A 13 22.40 21.27 48.51
C LYS A 13 21.39 20.39 47.74
N ALA A 14 21.89 19.37 47.04
CA ALA A 14 22.14 18.04 47.62
C ALA A 14 22.66 17.06 46.55
N SER A 15 23.72 16.32 46.90
CA SER A 15 24.34 15.18 46.20
C SER A 15 23.41 13.93 46.22
N PRO A 16 23.85 12.70 45.86
CA PRO A 16 25.03 12.22 45.10
C PRO A 16 24.66 11.15 44.04
N ALA A 17 25.70 10.55 43.43
CA ALA A 17 25.72 9.18 42.90
C ALA A 17 24.92 8.94 41.60
N LYS A 18 25.32 8.08 40.67
CA LYS A 18 26.25 6.97 40.66
C LYS A 18 26.50 6.65 39.17
N ALA A 19 27.63 6.01 38.89
CA ALA A 19 27.75 4.80 38.05
C ALA A 19 26.55 4.47 37.13
N ALA A 20 26.67 4.04 35.90
CA ALA A 20 27.75 3.36 35.20
C ALA A 20 27.16 2.97 33.83
N LYS A 21 28.05 2.57 32.92
CA LYS A 21 27.81 1.64 31.81
C LYS A 21 26.48 0.84 31.93
N LYS A 22 25.59 0.99 30.95
CA LYS A 22 24.65 -0.05 30.49
C LYS A 22 24.99 -0.30 29.02
N LYS A 23 25.88 -1.25 28.70
CA LYS A 23 25.67 -2.70 28.57
C LYS A 23 24.52 -3.02 27.61
N ALA A 24 24.88 -3.74 26.54
CA ALA A 24 24.06 -4.13 25.42
C ALA A 24 22.80 -4.92 25.83
N GLU A 25 21.68 -4.60 25.16
CA GLU A 25 20.46 -5.42 25.07
C GLU A 25 20.03 -5.22 23.59
N GLY A 26 20.43 -6.06 22.63
CA GLY A 26 19.96 -7.43 22.48
C GLY A 26 18.48 -7.38 22.13
N ILE A 27 18.10 -7.49 20.85
CA ILE A 27 16.69 -7.67 20.49
C ILE A 27 16.25 -8.98 21.16
N PRO A 28 15.27 -8.97 22.07
CA PRO A 28 14.71 -10.20 22.60
C PRO A 28 13.87 -10.80 21.49
N VAL A 29 14.46 -11.71 20.69
CA VAL A 29 13.67 -12.63 19.88
C VAL A 29 13.22 -13.75 20.79
N GLU A 30 12.16 -13.48 21.57
CA GLU A 30 11.34 -14.54 22.14
C GLU A 30 10.99 -15.50 20.99
N PRO A 31 11.28 -16.81 21.09
CA PRO A 31 10.95 -17.73 20.03
C PRO A 31 9.44 -17.70 19.80
N LEU A 32 9.01 -17.52 18.55
CA LEU A 32 7.63 -17.67 18.10
C LEU A 32 7.15 -19.08 18.48
N SER A 33 6.63 -19.24 19.70
CA SER A 33 6.39 -20.55 20.33
C SER A 33 4.97 -21.07 20.14
N SER A 34 4.14 -20.38 19.36
CA SER A 34 2.73 -20.72 19.23
C SER A 34 2.21 -20.38 17.85
N THR A 35 1.61 -21.38 17.19
CA THR A 35 0.81 -21.21 15.98
C THR A 35 -0.31 -20.17 16.19
N ALA A 36 -0.81 -20.03 17.41
CA ALA A 36 -1.86 -19.06 17.75
C ALA A 36 -1.35 -17.61 17.72
N ASP A 37 -0.08 -17.36 18.05
CA ASP A 37 0.50 -16.01 17.99
C ASP A 37 0.71 -15.58 16.52
N PHE A 38 1.06 -16.54 15.66
CA PHE A 38 1.14 -16.34 14.22
C PHE A 38 -0.26 -16.13 13.59
N GLU A 39 -1.25 -16.92 13.99
CA GLU A 39 -2.64 -16.76 13.56
C GLU A 39 -3.24 -15.41 13.99
N ALA A 40 -2.89 -14.92 15.19
CA ALA A 40 -3.33 -13.62 15.68
C ALA A 40 -2.76 -12.44 14.86
N LEU A 41 -1.49 -12.53 14.44
CA LEU A 41 -0.86 -11.55 13.54
C LEU A 41 -1.48 -11.57 12.14
N LEU A 42 -1.84 -12.74 11.62
CA LEU A 42 -2.54 -12.85 10.34
C LEU A 42 -3.95 -12.26 10.40
N LYS A 43 -4.69 -12.49 11.48
CA LYS A 43 -6.05 -11.96 11.67
C LYS A 43 -6.11 -10.44 11.74
N GLY A 44 -5.12 -9.81 12.39
CA GLY A 44 -5.04 -8.34 12.45
C GLY A 44 -4.89 -7.65 11.09
N ASN A 45 -4.51 -8.40 10.04
CA ASN A 45 -4.36 -7.89 8.68
C ASN A 45 -5.53 -8.26 7.75
N LEU A 46 -6.51 -9.03 8.26
CA LEU A 46 -7.67 -9.56 7.52
C LEU A 46 -8.95 -8.77 7.79
N ASP A 47 -8.96 -7.91 8.81
CA ASP A 47 -10.17 -7.23 9.24
C ASP A 47 -10.35 -5.87 8.52
N SER A 48 -11.38 -5.86 7.66
CA SER A 48 -12.17 -4.73 7.14
C SER A 48 -11.64 -3.91 5.94
N SER A 49 -12.20 -4.25 4.77
CA SER A 49 -12.22 -3.47 3.53
C SER A 49 -10.86 -3.24 2.86
N GLN A 50 -10.26 -4.31 2.34
CA GLN A 50 -9.04 -4.22 1.55
C GLN A 50 -9.26 -3.35 0.31
N ARG A 51 -8.50 -2.25 0.21
CA ARG A 51 -8.61 -1.30 -0.91
C ARG A 51 -7.78 -1.80 -2.09
N TYR A 52 -8.39 -1.86 -3.26
CA TYR A 52 -7.75 -2.27 -4.50
C TYR A 52 -7.18 -1.04 -5.22
N VAL A 53 -5.90 -1.06 -5.55
CA VAL A 53 -5.28 -0.01 -6.39
C VAL A 53 -4.99 -0.63 -7.74
N LEU A 54 -5.70 -0.18 -8.76
CA LEU A 54 -5.67 -0.70 -10.12
C LEU A 54 -5.17 0.37 -11.08
N LYS A 55 -4.24 0.01 -11.95
CA LYS A 55 -3.72 0.88 -13.02
C LYS A 55 -3.98 0.25 -14.38
N LEU A 56 -4.73 0.93 -15.22
CA LEU A 56 -5.06 0.52 -16.57
C LEU A 56 -4.23 1.33 -17.58
N TYR A 57 -3.28 0.67 -18.21
CA TYR A 57 -2.46 1.23 -19.27
C TYR A 57 -3.13 1.07 -20.63
N VAL A 58 -3.32 2.18 -21.34
CA VAL A 58 -3.96 2.25 -22.66
C VAL A 58 -3.08 2.98 -23.67
N THR A 59 -3.37 2.79 -24.96
CA THR A 59 -2.71 3.47 -26.06
C THR A 59 -3.71 4.40 -26.77
N GLY A 60 -3.72 5.67 -26.37
CA GLY A 60 -4.58 6.70 -26.97
C GLY A 60 -6.08 6.40 -26.94
N THR A 61 -6.81 7.04 -27.86
CA THR A 61 -8.29 6.99 -27.94
C THR A 61 -8.80 5.92 -28.91
N THR A 62 -8.23 4.73 -28.88
CA THR A 62 -8.70 3.63 -29.73
C THR A 62 -10.00 3.03 -29.20
N THR A 63 -10.83 2.44 -30.08
CA THR A 63 -12.05 1.72 -29.66
C THR A 63 -11.73 0.63 -28.63
N ARG A 64 -10.57 -0.03 -28.78
CA ARG A 64 -10.10 -1.07 -27.86
C ARG A 64 -9.78 -0.52 -26.47
N ALA A 65 -9.17 0.67 -26.39
CA ALA A 65 -8.91 1.35 -25.13
C ALA A 65 -10.23 1.77 -24.45
N ALA A 66 -11.15 2.39 -25.19
CA ALA A 66 -12.45 2.80 -24.66
C ALA A 66 -13.26 1.61 -24.12
N GLN A 67 -13.28 0.49 -24.84
CA GLN A 67 -13.93 -0.75 -24.39
C GLN A 67 -13.25 -1.32 -23.15
N ALA A 68 -11.92 -1.33 -23.09
CA ALA A 68 -11.17 -1.80 -21.93
C ALA A 68 -11.52 -0.99 -20.66
N VAL A 69 -11.53 0.34 -20.76
CA VAL A 69 -11.90 1.23 -19.64
C VAL A 69 -13.33 0.96 -19.18
N ALA A 70 -14.29 0.92 -20.10
CA ALA A 70 -15.69 0.67 -19.76
C ALA A 70 -15.91 -0.70 -19.08
N ASN A 71 -15.25 -1.75 -19.59
CA ASN A 71 -15.37 -3.10 -19.04
C ASN A 71 -14.78 -3.20 -17.64
N ILE A 72 -13.61 -2.60 -17.40
CA ILE A 72 -12.98 -2.58 -16.07
C ILE A 72 -13.80 -1.77 -15.09
N HIS A 73 -14.29 -0.59 -15.48
CA HIS A 73 -15.15 0.22 -14.63
C HIS A 73 -16.40 -0.57 -14.21
N ALA A 74 -17.09 -1.21 -15.15
CA ALA A 74 -18.27 -2.01 -14.86
C ALA A 74 -17.97 -3.24 -13.96
N MET A 75 -16.81 -3.86 -14.11
CA MET A 75 -16.39 -4.97 -13.26
C MET A 75 -16.08 -4.49 -11.83
N CYS A 76 -15.35 -3.38 -11.69
CA CYS A 76 -14.99 -2.80 -10.41
C CYS A 76 -16.23 -2.27 -9.66
N ASP A 77 -17.19 -1.65 -10.34
CA ASP A 77 -18.43 -1.21 -9.70
C ASP A 77 -19.29 -2.37 -9.20
N GLU A 78 -19.24 -3.52 -9.88
CA GLU A 78 -20.05 -4.69 -9.51
C GLU A 78 -19.43 -5.48 -8.34
N HIS A 79 -18.10 -5.60 -8.30
CA HIS A 79 -17.40 -6.50 -7.36
C HIS A 79 -16.58 -5.77 -6.30
N LEU A 80 -16.17 -4.52 -6.55
CA LEU A 80 -15.25 -3.76 -5.71
C LEU A 80 -15.84 -2.43 -5.23
N ALA A 81 -17.16 -2.23 -5.34
CA ALA A 81 -17.84 -0.98 -5.03
C ALA A 81 -17.37 -0.36 -3.71
N GLY A 82 -16.92 0.90 -3.77
CA GLY A 82 -16.48 1.66 -2.59
C GLY A 82 -15.10 1.27 -2.05
N ARG A 83 -14.40 0.32 -2.67
CA ARG A 83 -13.11 -0.21 -2.20
C ARG A 83 -12.04 -0.29 -3.29
N TYR A 84 -12.21 0.37 -4.44
CA TYR A 84 -11.20 0.41 -5.48
C TYR A 84 -10.78 1.84 -5.83
N ASP A 85 -9.58 1.94 -6.36
CA ASP A 85 -9.03 3.10 -7.05
C ASP A 85 -8.57 2.64 -8.42
N LEU A 86 -9.07 3.29 -9.48
CA LEU A 86 -8.73 2.96 -10.85
C LEU A 86 -8.09 4.16 -11.52
N GLU A 87 -6.81 4.05 -11.81
CA GLU A 87 -6.05 5.03 -12.57
C GLU A 87 -5.95 4.58 -14.03
N VAL A 88 -6.35 5.43 -14.98
CA VAL A 88 -6.21 5.17 -16.41
C VAL A 88 -5.04 5.98 -16.95
N ILE A 89 -4.02 5.28 -17.45
CA ILE A 89 -2.74 5.86 -17.88
C ILE A 89 -2.60 5.66 -19.38
N ASP A 90 -2.52 6.77 -20.12
CA ASP A 90 -2.19 6.73 -21.54
C ASP A 90 -0.67 6.69 -21.71
N ILE A 91 -0.16 5.58 -22.26
CA ILE A 91 1.27 5.32 -22.44
C ILE A 91 1.92 6.38 -23.33
N TYR A 92 1.17 6.99 -24.27
CA TYR A 92 1.72 8.05 -25.12
C TYR A 92 1.89 9.38 -24.38
N GLN A 93 1.10 9.61 -23.33
CA GLN A 93 1.19 10.82 -22.51
C GLN A 93 2.15 10.64 -21.33
N GLN A 94 2.22 9.42 -20.78
CA GLN A 94 3.04 9.08 -19.62
C GLN A 94 3.86 7.80 -19.89
N PRO A 95 4.89 7.87 -20.76
CA PRO A 95 5.71 6.72 -21.11
C PRO A 95 6.53 6.18 -19.93
N ASP A 96 6.97 7.05 -19.03
CA ASP A 96 7.78 6.67 -17.86
C ASP A 96 7.01 5.72 -16.92
N ALA A 97 5.73 6.00 -16.66
CA ALA A 97 4.87 5.13 -15.83
C ALA A 97 4.69 3.73 -16.44
N ALA A 98 4.63 3.66 -17.78
CA ALA A 98 4.55 2.38 -18.48
C ALA A 98 5.88 1.62 -18.46
N ALA A 99 7.01 2.32 -18.52
CA ALA A 99 8.35 1.74 -18.43
C ALA A 99 8.62 1.16 -17.03
N ASP A 100 8.24 1.88 -15.97
CA ASP A 100 8.37 1.44 -14.57
C ASP A 100 7.63 0.12 -14.32
N GLU A 101 6.42 -0.03 -14.89
CA GLU A 101 5.63 -1.27 -14.80
C GLU A 101 6.01 -2.35 -15.85
N GLN A 102 6.98 -2.04 -16.73
CA GLN A 102 7.41 -2.91 -17.84
C GLN A 102 6.23 -3.33 -18.73
N ILE A 103 5.42 -2.35 -19.16
CA ILE A 103 4.26 -2.57 -20.01
C ILE A 103 4.71 -2.74 -21.47
N ILE A 104 4.70 -3.99 -21.95
CA ILE A 104 5.10 -4.34 -23.32
C ILE A 104 3.90 -4.30 -24.29
N ALA A 105 2.69 -4.51 -23.78
CA ALA A 105 1.46 -4.56 -24.56
C ALA A 105 0.37 -3.71 -23.91
N ALA A 106 -0.55 -3.18 -24.72
CA ALA A 106 -1.72 -2.46 -24.26
C ALA A 106 -2.98 -2.94 -25.00
N PRO A 107 -4.16 -2.93 -24.35
CA PRO A 107 -4.42 -2.51 -22.97
C PRO A 107 -3.95 -3.52 -21.91
N THR A 108 -3.38 -3.03 -20.80
CA THR A 108 -2.90 -3.86 -19.67
C THR A 108 -3.39 -3.29 -18.34
N LEU A 109 -4.01 -4.14 -17.53
CA LEU A 109 -4.44 -3.81 -16.18
C LEU A 109 -3.45 -4.40 -15.18
N VAL A 110 -3.01 -3.58 -14.24
CA VAL A 110 -2.12 -3.97 -13.15
C VAL A 110 -2.81 -3.72 -11.82
N LYS A 111 -2.89 -4.74 -10.98
CA LYS A 111 -3.23 -4.62 -9.56
C LYS A 111 -1.94 -4.36 -8.78
N GLN A 112 -1.84 -3.16 -8.21
CA GLN A 112 -0.75 -2.76 -7.31
C GLN A 112 -1.02 -3.31 -5.92
N GLU A 113 -2.21 -3.04 -5.40
CA GLU A 113 -2.65 -3.44 -4.06
C GLU A 113 -4.00 -4.17 -4.11
N PRO A 114 -4.25 -5.11 -3.20
CA PRO A 114 -3.30 -5.66 -2.22
C PRO A 114 -2.25 -6.57 -2.87
N ALA A 115 -1.07 -6.65 -2.25
CA ALA A 115 -0.05 -7.63 -2.64
C ALA A 115 -0.60 -9.09 -2.64
N PRO A 116 -0.08 -9.97 -3.51
CA PRO A 116 0.93 -9.74 -4.53
C PRO A 116 0.38 -8.98 -5.75
N SER A 117 1.23 -8.18 -6.39
CA SER A 117 0.90 -7.48 -7.62
C SER A 117 0.61 -8.46 -8.76
N ARG A 118 -0.44 -8.22 -9.54
CA ARG A 118 -0.84 -9.07 -10.68
C ARG A 118 -1.19 -8.22 -11.89
N ARG A 119 -1.03 -8.77 -13.10
CA ARG A 119 -1.32 -8.06 -14.35
C ARG A 119 -2.10 -8.92 -15.34
N VAL A 120 -2.95 -8.29 -16.14
CA VAL A 120 -3.78 -8.92 -17.17
C VAL A 120 -3.75 -8.06 -18.43
N VAL A 121 -3.57 -8.69 -19.60
CA VAL A 121 -3.54 -8.02 -20.90
C VAL A 121 -4.80 -8.42 -21.69
N GLY A 122 -5.50 -7.47 -22.32
CA GLY A 122 -6.67 -7.82 -23.13
C GLY A 122 -7.67 -6.69 -23.37
N ASN A 123 -8.88 -7.06 -23.79
CA ASN A 123 -10.04 -6.15 -23.93
C ASN A 123 -10.96 -6.18 -22.69
N PHE A 124 -10.63 -7.00 -21.69
CA PHE A 124 -11.31 -7.13 -20.41
C PHE A 124 -12.81 -7.47 -20.47
N SER A 125 -13.28 -8.14 -21.53
CA SER A 125 -14.72 -8.46 -21.65
C SER A 125 -15.21 -9.59 -20.74
N ASP A 126 -14.32 -10.47 -20.28
CA ASP A 126 -14.65 -11.61 -19.42
C ASP A 126 -14.32 -11.29 -17.96
N LYS A 127 -15.33 -10.82 -17.21
CA LYS A 127 -15.19 -10.32 -15.84
C LYS A 127 -14.64 -11.37 -14.88
N GLU A 128 -15.17 -12.59 -14.94
CA GLU A 128 -14.78 -13.69 -14.04
C GLU A 128 -13.31 -14.07 -14.23
N LYS A 129 -12.85 -14.18 -15.48
CA LYS A 129 -11.44 -14.46 -15.78
C LYS A 129 -10.52 -13.38 -15.24
N ILE A 130 -10.92 -12.11 -15.30
CA ILE A 130 -10.12 -10.99 -14.80
C ILE A 130 -10.01 -11.06 -13.28
N LEU A 131 -11.12 -11.26 -12.57
CA LEU A 131 -11.15 -11.37 -11.11
C LEU A 131 -10.22 -12.49 -10.63
N ILE A 132 -10.32 -13.67 -11.24
CA ILE A 132 -9.43 -14.81 -10.94
C ILE A 132 -7.96 -14.45 -11.23
N SER A 133 -7.69 -13.83 -12.39
CA SER A 133 -6.32 -13.47 -12.79
C SER A 133 -5.70 -12.41 -11.89
N LEU A 134 -6.51 -11.51 -11.31
CA LEU A 134 -6.08 -10.50 -10.34
C LEU A 134 -6.09 -11.02 -8.89
N ASN A 135 -6.55 -12.24 -8.67
CA ASN A 135 -6.74 -12.84 -7.35
C ASN A 135 -7.62 -11.96 -6.46
N ILE A 136 -8.79 -11.62 -7.01
CA ILE A 136 -9.87 -10.91 -6.33
C ILE A 136 -10.97 -11.93 -6.09
N ASP A 137 -11.39 -12.07 -4.84
CA ASP A 137 -12.40 -13.05 -4.47
C ASP A 137 -13.76 -12.64 -5.02
N LEU A 138 -14.39 -13.56 -5.77
CA LEU A 138 -15.74 -13.39 -6.34
C LEU A 138 -16.83 -13.23 -5.24
N ALA A 139 -16.50 -13.55 -3.99
CA ALA A 139 -17.42 -13.59 -2.87
C ALA A 139 -17.46 -12.30 -2.05
N ASP A 140 -16.71 -11.26 -2.42
CA ASP A 140 -16.66 -10.01 -1.66
C ASP A 140 -17.88 -9.10 -1.95
N LYS A 141 -19.07 -9.70 -1.95
CA LYS A 141 -20.31 -8.98 -1.66
C LYS A 141 -20.17 -8.47 -0.24
N ALA A 142 -20.00 -7.15 -0.11
CA ALA A 142 -19.99 -6.46 1.17
C ALA A 142 -21.03 -7.08 2.11
N SER A 143 -20.51 -7.60 3.22
CA SER A 143 -21.30 -8.04 4.36
C SER A 143 -22.16 -6.91 4.93
#